data_AF-A0A536P115-F1
#
_entry.id   AF-A0A536P115-F1
#
_cell.length_a   1.000
_cell.length_b   1.000
_cell.length_c   1.000
_cell.angle_alpha   90.00
_cell.angle_beta   90.00
_cell.angle_gamma   90.00
#
_symmetry.space_group_name_H-M   'P 1'
#
loop_
_entity.id
_entity.type
_entity.pdbx_description
1 polymer ?
#
loop_
_entity_poly.entity_id
_entity_poly.type
_entity_poly.pdbx_seq_one_letter_code
_entity_poly.pdbx_strand_id
1 'polypeptide(L)'
;MTETKTAPGAHLVEIDERRLLRRLDELAQRGALPGGGRYRALYSPAWSAASELVAAWLKEAGLLVRRDAVGNVWGRVEGSRGGRAIVTGSHIDTVRGGGALDGALGVVAAVEAVASLVASYGRPTRILECVAICEEEGSRFNTNLWGARAIADRIEPGEVERVRDGDGSSLTSSRVRSSTSRVRGSES
;
A
#
# COMPACT_ATOMS: atom_id res chain seq x y z
N MET A 1 15.43 7.23 38.94
CA MET A 1 14.42 6.72 37.99
C MET A 1 13.37 7.79 37.82
N THR A 2 13.41 8.52 36.72
CA THR A 2 12.43 9.57 36.40
C THR A 2 11.23 8.93 35.74
N GLU A 3 10.10 8.89 36.45
CA GLU A 3 8.79 8.53 35.89
C GLU A 3 8.35 9.60 34.88
N THR A 4 8.12 9.18 33.64
CA THR A 4 7.57 10.02 32.59
C THR A 4 6.08 10.22 32.86
N LYS A 5 5.72 11.39 33.38
CA LYS A 5 4.35 11.81 33.63
C LYS A 5 3.61 12.00 32.29
N THR A 6 2.76 11.04 31.92
CA THR A 6 1.84 11.13 30.79
C THR A 6 0.85 12.28 31.02
N ALA A 7 0.60 13.11 29.99
CA ALA A 7 -0.35 14.22 30.09
C ALA A 7 -1.77 13.70 30.40
N PRO A 8 -2.57 14.39 31.25
CA PRO A 8 -3.93 13.95 31.57
C PRO A 8 -4.83 14.08 30.32
N GLY A 9 -5.48 12.98 29.91
CA GLY A 9 -6.53 13.00 28.87
C GLY A 9 -6.21 12.26 27.56
N ALA A 10 -5.01 11.70 27.38
CA ALA A 10 -4.74 10.82 26.25
C ALA A 10 -5.25 9.40 26.56
N HIS A 11 -6.50 9.13 26.23
CA HIS A 11 -6.94 7.73 26.09
C HIS A 11 -6.08 7.08 25.00
N LEU A 12 -5.45 5.94 25.31
CA LEU A 12 -4.76 5.17 24.29
C LEU A 12 -5.78 4.68 23.27
N VAL A 13 -5.50 4.89 22.00
CA VAL A 13 -6.29 4.31 20.91
C VAL A 13 -6.01 2.84 20.87
N GLU A 14 -7.05 2.02 21.05
CA GLU A 14 -6.94 0.58 20.94
C GLU A 14 -6.87 0.15 19.47
N ILE A 15 -5.96 -0.77 19.17
CA ILE A 15 -5.87 -1.43 17.87
C ILE A 15 -6.61 -2.75 17.96
N ASP A 16 -7.48 -3.03 17.00
CA ASP A 16 -8.11 -4.34 16.86
C ASP A 16 -7.08 -5.35 16.33
N GLU A 17 -6.39 -6.02 17.25
CA GLU A 17 -5.38 -7.02 16.96
C GLU A 17 -5.92 -8.12 16.03
N ARG A 18 -7.17 -8.54 16.23
CA ARG A 18 -7.77 -9.60 15.41
C ARG A 18 -7.96 -9.14 13.98
N ARG A 19 -8.41 -7.89 13.77
CA ARG A 19 -8.55 -7.33 12.42
C ARG A 19 -7.19 -7.12 11.75
N LEU A 20 -6.19 -6.66 12.51
CA LEU A 20 -4.82 -6.53 12.01
C LEU A 20 -4.26 -7.87 11.53
N LEU A 21 -4.34 -8.91 12.36
CA LEU A 21 -3.85 -10.25 12.01
C LEU A 21 -4.62 -10.84 10.82
N ARG A 22 -5.95 -10.71 10.79
CA ARG A 22 -6.76 -11.15 9.63
C ARG A 22 -6.34 -10.45 8.33
N ARG A 23 -6.10 -9.14 8.36
CA ARG A 23 -5.66 -8.39 7.18
C ARG A 23 -4.26 -8.82 6.72
N LEU A 24 -3.34 -9.09 7.66
CA LEU A 24 -2.05 -9.68 7.31
C LEU A 24 -2.22 -11.03 6.61
N ASP A 25 -3.07 -11.91 7.14
CA ASP A 25 -3.33 -13.22 6.53
C ASP A 25 -3.98 -13.09 5.15
N GLU A 26 -4.97 -12.20 4.98
CA GLU A 26 -5.63 -11.96 3.69
C GLU A 26 -4.66 -11.41 2.63
N LEU A 27 -3.79 -10.47 3.00
CA LEU A 27 -2.73 -9.97 2.11
C LEU A 27 -1.69 -11.05 1.84
N ALA A 28 -1.44 -11.91 2.84
CA ALA A 28 -0.61 -13.09 2.74
C ALA A 28 -1.25 -14.22 1.90
N GLN A 29 -2.48 -14.11 1.44
CA GLN A 29 -2.97 -15.03 0.39
C GLN A 29 -2.71 -14.49 -1.02
N ARG A 30 -2.49 -13.18 -1.18
CA ARG A 30 -2.29 -12.58 -2.51
C ARG A 30 -0.85 -12.76 -2.95
N GLY A 31 -0.64 -13.66 -3.91
CA GLY A 31 0.68 -14.05 -4.39
C GLY A 31 1.33 -15.17 -3.58
N ALA A 32 0.57 -15.97 -2.80
CA ALA A 32 1.09 -17.18 -2.18
C ALA A 32 1.59 -18.16 -3.27
N LEU A 33 2.73 -18.81 -3.02
CA LEU A 33 3.33 -19.78 -3.94
C LEU A 33 3.09 -21.22 -3.44
N PRO A 34 2.98 -22.22 -4.34
CA PRO A 34 2.78 -23.63 -3.96
C PRO A 34 3.86 -24.21 -3.02
N GLY A 35 5.10 -23.69 -3.08
CA GLY A 35 6.22 -24.13 -2.24
C GLY A 35 6.41 -23.30 -0.96
N GLY A 36 5.45 -22.46 -0.59
CA GLY A 36 5.59 -21.50 0.49
C GLY A 36 6.20 -20.17 0.04
N GLY A 37 6.12 -19.19 0.94
CA GLY A 37 6.44 -17.80 0.62
C GLY A 37 5.50 -17.20 -0.42
N ARG A 38 5.95 -16.12 -1.06
CA ARG A 38 5.09 -15.32 -1.93
C ARG A 38 5.83 -14.57 -3.02
N TYR A 39 5.07 -14.16 -4.02
CA TYR A 39 5.54 -13.28 -5.08
C TYR A 39 4.43 -12.34 -5.55
N ARG A 40 4.56 -11.05 -5.21
CA ARG A 40 3.69 -9.96 -5.67
C ARG A 40 4.48 -9.00 -6.56
N ALA A 41 4.92 -9.49 -7.71
CA ALA A 41 5.68 -8.73 -8.70
C ALA A 41 4.89 -7.49 -9.16
N LEU A 42 5.53 -6.31 -9.28
CA LEU A 42 4.87 -5.08 -9.75
C LEU A 42 4.06 -5.32 -11.04
N TYR A 43 2.82 -4.83 -11.09
CA TYR A 43 1.86 -5.00 -12.19
C TYR A 43 1.48 -6.45 -12.55
N SER A 44 1.81 -7.43 -11.72
CA SER A 44 1.27 -8.79 -11.85
C SER A 44 -0.21 -8.87 -11.41
N PRO A 45 -0.94 -9.94 -11.77
CA PRO A 45 -2.27 -10.18 -11.23
C PRO A 45 -2.31 -10.25 -9.70
N ALA A 46 -1.31 -10.88 -9.08
CA ALA A 46 -1.20 -10.98 -7.62
C ALA A 46 -1.01 -9.61 -6.96
N TRP A 47 -0.15 -8.75 -7.54
CA TRP A 47 0.02 -7.36 -7.11
C TRP A 47 -1.27 -6.54 -7.28
N SER A 48 -1.97 -6.71 -8.40
CA SER A 48 -3.24 -6.01 -8.63
C SER A 48 -4.29 -6.44 -7.61
N ALA A 49 -4.40 -7.74 -7.30
CA ALA A 49 -5.33 -8.24 -6.29
C ALA A 49 -5.00 -7.71 -4.88
N ALA A 50 -3.71 -7.65 -4.52
CA ALA A 50 -3.27 -7.03 -3.27
C ALA A 50 -3.60 -5.53 -3.22
N SER A 51 -3.39 -4.82 -4.33
CA SER A 51 -3.71 -3.39 -4.45
C SER A 51 -5.20 -3.09 -4.34
N GLU A 52 -6.06 -3.98 -4.85
CA GLU A 52 -7.51 -3.87 -4.66
C GLU A 52 -7.93 -4.14 -3.23
N LEU A 53 -7.31 -5.15 -2.60
CA LEU A 53 -7.59 -5.51 -1.22
C LEU A 53 -7.26 -4.35 -0.25
N VAL A 54 -6.08 -3.74 -0.39
CA VAL A 54 -5.71 -2.55 0.41
C VAL A 54 -6.64 -1.37 0.14
N ALA A 55 -6.99 -1.12 -1.13
CA ALA A 55 -7.95 -0.09 -1.48
C ALA A 55 -9.33 -0.33 -0.84
N ALA A 56 -9.77 -1.58 -0.73
CA ALA A 56 -11.03 -1.94 -0.08
C ALA A 56 -10.98 -1.63 1.43
N TRP A 57 -9.91 -2.00 2.12
CA TRP A 57 -9.76 -1.68 3.55
C TRP A 57 -9.70 -0.19 3.85
N LEU A 58 -9.04 0.59 2.98
CA LEU A 58 -9.03 2.04 3.09
C LEU A 58 -10.44 2.63 2.93
N LYS A 59 -11.23 2.13 1.97
CA LYS A 59 -12.64 2.53 1.79
C LYS A 59 -13.50 2.14 2.99
N GLU A 60 -13.33 0.92 3.50
CA GLU A 60 -14.01 0.41 4.69
C GLU A 60 -13.74 1.31 5.91
N ALA A 61 -12.53 1.83 6.04
CA ALA A 61 -12.15 2.79 7.08
C ALA A 61 -12.67 4.22 6.83
N GLY A 62 -13.43 4.46 5.76
CA GLY A 62 -14.01 5.77 5.44
C GLY A 62 -13.04 6.76 4.79
N LEU A 63 -11.89 6.30 4.29
CA LEU A 63 -10.88 7.16 3.66
C LEU A 63 -11.20 7.38 2.17
N LEU A 64 -10.82 8.56 1.68
CA LEU A 64 -10.84 8.87 0.25
C LEU A 64 -9.72 8.13 -0.45
N VAL A 65 -10.07 7.14 -1.28
CA VAL A 65 -9.10 6.28 -1.96
C VAL A 65 -8.77 6.80 -3.35
N ARG A 66 -7.46 6.89 -3.64
CA ARG A 66 -6.94 7.21 -4.98
C ARG A 66 -5.78 6.29 -5.34
N ARG A 67 -5.48 6.20 -6.63
CA ARG A 67 -4.23 5.63 -7.13
C ARG A 67 -3.50 6.68 -7.94
N ASP A 68 -2.20 6.75 -7.77
CA ASP A 68 -1.39 7.67 -8.57
C ASP A 68 -0.97 7.07 -9.90
N ALA A 69 -0.21 7.86 -10.65
CA ALA A 69 0.26 7.52 -11.97
C ALA A 69 1.36 6.43 -11.97
N VAL A 70 1.72 5.78 -10.88
CA VAL A 70 2.56 4.58 -10.93
C VAL A 70 1.91 3.37 -10.28
N GLY A 71 0.77 3.58 -9.61
CA GLY A 71 -0.03 2.53 -9.01
C GLY A 71 0.12 2.45 -7.50
N ASN A 72 0.74 3.44 -6.83
CA ASN A 72 0.65 3.51 -5.38
C ASN A 72 -0.82 3.68 -4.99
N VAL A 73 -1.25 2.99 -3.93
CA VAL A 73 -2.62 3.08 -3.42
C VAL A 73 -2.59 4.01 -2.21
N TRP A 74 -3.44 5.03 -2.25
CA TRP A 74 -3.52 6.05 -1.22
C TRP A 74 -4.91 6.06 -0.60
N GLY A 75 -4.96 6.24 0.71
CA GLY A 75 -6.19 6.56 1.43
C GLY A 75 -6.00 7.83 2.25
N ARG A 76 -6.91 8.78 2.14
CA ARG A 76 -6.81 10.11 2.74
C ARG A 76 -7.99 10.42 3.64
N VAL A 77 -7.73 11.02 4.79
CA VAL A 77 -8.75 11.69 5.61
C VAL A 77 -8.39 13.17 5.77
N GLU A 78 -9.36 14.05 5.49
CA GLU A 78 -9.15 15.50 5.52
C GLU A 78 -8.98 16.04 6.95
N GLY A 79 -7.97 16.89 7.13
CA GLY A 79 -7.77 17.61 8.39
C GLY A 79 -8.72 18.80 8.54
N SER A 80 -9.00 19.23 9.76
CA SER A 80 -9.77 20.46 10.02
C SER A 80 -9.01 21.74 9.69
N ARG A 81 -7.67 21.71 9.69
CA ARG A 81 -6.80 22.90 9.50
C ARG A 81 -6.07 22.95 8.14
N GLY A 82 -6.31 21.98 7.25
CA GLY A 82 -5.61 21.86 5.97
C GLY A 82 -4.08 21.70 6.11
N GLY A 83 -3.34 21.91 5.01
CA GLY A 83 -1.86 21.93 5.01
C GLY A 83 -1.18 20.65 4.52
N ARG A 84 0.02 20.36 5.02
CA ARG A 84 0.78 19.14 4.65
C ARG A 84 0.19 17.91 5.34
N ALA A 85 0.13 16.81 4.61
CA ALA A 85 -0.29 15.51 5.15
C ALA A 85 0.81 14.89 6.02
N ILE A 86 0.38 14.17 7.06
CA ILE A 86 1.21 13.16 7.72
C ILE A 86 0.93 11.85 6.98
N VAL A 87 1.97 11.27 6.39
CA VAL A 87 1.88 10.05 5.58
C VAL A 87 2.48 8.89 6.34
N THR A 88 1.80 7.76 6.37
CA THR A 88 2.29 6.49 6.91
C THR A 88 2.01 5.36 5.94
N GLY A 89 2.86 4.34 5.90
CA GLY A 89 2.74 3.26 4.93
C GLY A 89 4.04 2.51 4.72
N SER A 90 4.00 1.59 3.77
CA SER A 90 5.16 0.83 3.29
C SER A 90 4.83 0.28 1.90
N HIS A 91 5.52 -0.75 1.44
CA HIS A 91 5.34 -1.34 0.11
C HIS A 91 4.48 -2.62 0.14
N ILE A 92 3.87 -2.94 -1.01
CA ILE A 92 3.00 -4.12 -1.17
C ILE A 92 3.59 -5.20 -2.07
N ASP A 93 4.63 -4.92 -2.84
CA ASP A 93 5.33 -5.93 -3.62
C ASP A 93 6.14 -6.85 -2.70
N THR A 94 6.72 -7.90 -3.29
CA THR A 94 7.65 -8.78 -2.59
C THR A 94 8.70 -9.29 -3.56
N VAL A 95 9.85 -9.71 -3.03
CA VAL A 95 10.70 -10.69 -3.71
C VAL A 95 10.01 -12.04 -3.91
N ARG A 96 10.54 -12.87 -4.81
CA ARG A 96 10.08 -14.25 -5.01
C ARG A 96 10.46 -15.09 -3.79
N GLY A 97 9.49 -15.78 -3.22
CA GLY A 97 9.67 -16.54 -1.98
C GLY A 97 9.73 -15.65 -0.73
N GLY A 98 9.31 -14.38 -0.84
CA GLY A 98 9.31 -13.43 0.27
C GLY A 98 8.42 -13.87 1.44
N GLY A 99 8.66 -13.28 2.62
CA GLY A 99 7.86 -13.51 3.83
C GLY A 99 6.50 -12.81 3.81
N ALA A 100 5.68 -13.06 4.83
CA ALA A 100 4.34 -12.47 4.94
C ALA A 100 4.31 -11.03 5.48
N LEU A 101 5.40 -10.59 6.13
CA LEU A 101 5.41 -9.34 6.91
C LEU A 101 6.14 -8.19 6.23
N ASP A 102 7.19 -8.48 5.44
CA ASP A 102 7.97 -7.44 4.80
C ASP A 102 7.12 -6.62 3.82
N GLY A 103 7.21 -5.29 3.95
CA GLY A 103 6.26 -4.32 3.39
C GLY A 103 4.85 -4.37 3.97
N ALA A 104 4.23 -5.55 3.94
CA ALA A 104 2.84 -5.81 4.30
C ALA A 104 2.48 -5.31 5.71
N LEU A 105 3.36 -5.50 6.70
CA LEU A 105 3.12 -5.05 8.08
C LEU A 105 2.97 -3.53 8.15
N GLY A 106 3.83 -2.77 7.48
CA GLY A 106 3.76 -1.31 7.48
C GLY A 106 2.49 -0.80 6.82
N VAL A 107 2.04 -1.46 5.74
CA VAL A 107 0.78 -1.13 5.06
C VAL A 107 -0.43 -1.42 5.95
N VAL A 108 -0.53 -2.64 6.50
CA VAL A 108 -1.66 -3.02 7.35
C VAL A 108 -1.69 -2.19 8.64
N ALA A 109 -0.54 -1.98 9.28
CA ALA A 109 -0.45 -1.14 10.47
C ALA A 109 -0.86 0.32 10.20
N ALA A 110 -0.48 0.87 9.05
CA ALA A 110 -0.92 2.20 8.64
C ALA A 110 -2.45 2.29 8.50
N VAL A 111 -3.06 1.32 7.81
CA VAL A 111 -4.53 1.25 7.67
C VAL A 111 -5.20 1.14 9.04
N GLU A 112 -4.74 0.23 9.89
CA GLU A 112 -5.32 0.03 11.23
C GLU A 112 -5.18 1.27 12.12
N ALA A 113 -4.00 1.87 12.16
CA ALA A 113 -3.75 3.05 13.00
C ALA A 113 -4.65 4.22 12.59
N VAL A 114 -4.73 4.51 11.28
CA VAL A 114 -5.58 5.62 10.80
C VAL A 114 -7.06 5.30 10.96
N ALA A 115 -7.49 4.06 10.69
CA ALA A 115 -8.87 3.64 10.89
C ALA A 115 -9.30 3.77 12.36
N SER A 116 -8.48 3.28 13.30
CA SER A 116 -8.75 3.41 14.74
C SER A 116 -8.76 4.87 15.19
N LEU A 117 -7.83 5.71 14.73
CA LEU A 117 -7.82 7.14 15.05
C LEU A 117 -9.10 7.85 14.58
N VAL A 118 -9.53 7.57 13.34
CA VAL A 118 -10.74 8.17 12.76
C VAL A 118 -11.99 7.64 13.47
N ALA A 119 -12.04 6.36 13.82
CA ALA A 119 -13.17 5.79 14.57
C ALA A 119 -13.27 6.37 15.98
N SER A 120 -12.14 6.58 16.67
CA SER A 120 -12.11 7.08 18.05
C SER A 120 -12.32 8.58 18.16
N TYR A 121 -11.79 9.38 17.22
CA TYR A 121 -11.76 10.84 17.35
C TYR A 121 -12.42 11.59 16.20
N GLY A 122 -12.88 10.90 15.16
CA GLY A 122 -13.45 11.51 13.97
C GLY A 122 -12.40 12.24 13.13
N ARG A 123 -12.72 13.47 12.71
CA ARG A 123 -11.90 14.25 11.77
C ARG A 123 -10.60 14.74 12.45
N PRO A 124 -9.41 14.42 11.91
CA PRO A 124 -8.14 14.83 12.50
C PRO A 124 -7.87 16.34 12.31
N THR A 125 -6.89 16.88 13.03
CA THR A 125 -6.47 18.29 12.85
C THR A 125 -5.68 18.49 11.54
N ARG A 126 -4.71 17.61 11.28
CA ARG A 126 -3.93 17.56 10.04
C ARG A 126 -4.46 16.47 9.14
N ILE A 127 -4.22 16.60 7.83
CA ILE A 127 -4.51 15.55 6.87
C ILE A 127 -3.68 14.31 7.25
N LEU A 128 -4.30 13.14 7.26
CA LEU A 128 -3.60 11.87 7.37
C LEU A 128 -3.76 11.11 6.06
N GLU A 129 -2.66 10.54 5.57
CA GLU A 129 -2.69 9.64 4.41
C GLU A 129 -2.01 8.31 4.76
N CYS A 130 -2.64 7.23 4.32
CA CYS A 130 -2.02 5.92 4.22
C CYS A 130 -1.52 5.71 2.79
N VAL A 131 -0.35 5.11 2.63
CA VAL A 131 0.17 4.71 1.32
C VAL A 131 0.60 3.24 1.31
N ALA A 132 0.13 2.52 0.29
CA ALA A 132 0.70 1.26 -0.16
C ALA A 132 1.56 1.55 -1.40
N ILE A 133 2.86 1.62 -1.19
CA ILE A 133 3.86 1.86 -2.23
C ILE A 133 3.86 0.66 -3.17
N CYS A 134 3.75 0.92 -4.47
CA CYS A 134 3.52 -0.11 -5.46
C CYS A 134 4.70 -1.06 -5.63
N GLU A 135 5.92 -0.57 -5.46
CA GLU A 135 7.14 -1.34 -5.64
C GLU A 135 8.32 -0.69 -4.92
N GLU A 136 9.11 -1.53 -4.26
CA GLU A 136 10.30 -1.20 -3.46
C GLU A 136 11.47 -2.12 -3.83
N GLU A 137 11.20 -3.42 -4.01
CA GLU A 137 12.16 -4.52 -3.92
C GLU A 137 13.05 -4.75 -5.15
N GLY A 138 12.72 -4.14 -6.28
CA GLY A 138 13.31 -4.38 -7.60
C GLY A 138 13.00 -5.77 -8.19
N SER A 139 12.01 -6.49 -7.66
CA SER A 139 11.90 -7.95 -7.84
C SER A 139 11.38 -8.43 -9.19
N ARG A 140 10.86 -7.51 -10.00
CA ARG A 140 10.41 -7.77 -11.38
C ARG A 140 11.13 -6.90 -12.38
N PHE A 141 11.18 -5.61 -12.07
CA PHE A 141 11.88 -4.59 -12.82
C PHE A 141 12.97 -4.05 -11.92
N ASN A 142 14.18 -3.86 -12.44
CA ASN A 142 15.29 -3.27 -11.68
C ASN A 142 15.12 -1.74 -11.58
N THR A 143 14.02 -1.30 -10.96
CA THR A 143 13.62 0.10 -10.82
C THR A 143 14.10 0.74 -9.53
N ASN A 144 14.33 -0.07 -8.50
CA ASN A 144 14.72 0.31 -7.14
C ASN A 144 13.86 1.45 -6.57
N LEU A 145 12.87 1.11 -5.75
CA LEU A 145 11.97 2.10 -5.11
C LEU A 145 11.07 2.85 -6.12
N TRP A 146 10.53 2.17 -7.13
CA TRP A 146 9.72 2.80 -8.20
C TRP A 146 8.62 3.70 -7.64
N GLY A 147 7.84 3.16 -6.70
CA GLY A 147 6.71 3.88 -6.13
C GLY A 147 7.13 5.10 -5.33
N ALA A 148 8.18 5.00 -4.51
CA ALA A 148 8.68 6.10 -3.69
C ALA A 148 9.41 7.17 -4.53
N ARG A 149 10.16 6.76 -5.56
CA ARG A 149 10.80 7.68 -6.50
C ARG A 149 9.76 8.49 -7.27
N ALA A 150 8.63 7.89 -7.65
CA ALA A 150 7.53 8.63 -8.28
C ALA A 150 6.93 9.69 -7.35
N ILE A 151 6.78 9.39 -6.06
CA ILE A 151 6.30 10.35 -5.05
C ILE A 151 7.29 11.52 -4.90
N ALA A 152 8.59 11.22 -4.94
CA ALA A 152 9.66 12.19 -4.77
C ALA A 152 10.06 12.93 -6.06
N ASP A 153 9.34 12.71 -7.17
CA ASP A 153 9.66 13.25 -8.49
C ASP A 153 11.08 12.90 -8.97
N ARG A 154 11.46 11.62 -8.79
CA ARG A 154 12.80 11.07 -9.10
C ARG A 154 12.78 9.98 -10.18
N ILE A 155 11.76 9.98 -11.04
CA ILE A 155 11.74 9.11 -12.23
C ILE A 155 12.45 9.84 -13.35
N GLU A 156 13.45 9.19 -13.96
CA GLU A 156 14.22 9.82 -15.01
C GLU A 156 13.42 9.90 -16.32
N PRO A 157 13.64 10.94 -17.14
CA PRO A 157 13.10 10.99 -18.50
C PRO A 157 13.47 9.74 -19.30
N GLY A 158 12.46 9.09 -19.89
CA GLY A 158 12.63 7.88 -20.69
C GLY A 158 12.80 6.58 -19.90
N GLU A 159 12.85 6.61 -18.56
CA GLU A 159 13.06 5.40 -17.74
C GLU A 159 11.92 4.39 -17.93
N VAL A 160 10.68 4.88 -17.98
CA VAL A 160 9.47 4.07 -18.20
C VAL A 160 9.58 3.24 -19.48
N GLU A 161 10.11 3.86 -20.54
CA GLU A 161 10.27 3.28 -21.87
C GLU A 161 11.49 2.36 -21.98
N ARG A 162 12.51 2.53 -21.13
CA ARG A 162 13.76 1.73 -21.17
C ARG A 162 13.70 0.49 -20.30
N VAL A 163 13.07 0.56 -19.13
CA VAL A 163 13.05 -0.54 -18.16
C VAL A 163 12.29 -1.75 -18.71
N ARG A 164 12.87 -2.94 -18.54
CA ARG A 164 12.32 -4.24 -18.95
C ARG A 164 12.39 -5.22 -17.78
N ASP A 165 11.45 -6.15 -17.70
CA ASP A 165 11.59 -7.34 -16.85
C ASP A 165 12.44 -8.42 -17.54
N GLY A 166 12.70 -9.52 -16.83
CA GLY A 166 13.48 -10.65 -17.35
C GLY A 166 12.90 -11.30 -18.61
N ASP A 167 11.60 -11.10 -18.88
CA ASP A 167 10.90 -11.62 -20.06
C ASP A 167 10.85 -10.58 -21.20
N GLY A 168 11.51 -9.42 -21.05
CA GLY A 168 11.53 -8.36 -22.05
C GLY A 168 10.26 -7.51 -22.12
N SER A 169 9.33 -7.62 -21.16
CA SER A 169 8.17 -6.74 -21.09
C SER A 169 8.55 -5.38 -20.50
N SER A 170 8.05 -4.29 -21.06
CA SER A 170 8.25 -2.93 -20.51
C SER A 170 7.30 -2.60 -19.37
N LEU A 171 7.66 -1.59 -18.56
CA LEU A 171 6.75 -1.00 -17.56
C LEU A 171 5.44 -0.55 -18.22
N THR A 172 5.50 0.14 -19.36
CA THR A 172 4.33 0.59 -20.12
C THR A 172 3.40 -0.56 -20.48
N SER A 173 3.93 -1.62 -21.09
CA SER A 173 3.13 -2.76 -21.55
C SER A 173 2.49 -3.53 -20.39
N SER A 174 3.20 -3.63 -19.26
CA SER A 174 2.71 -4.32 -18.07
C SER A 174 1.64 -3.53 -17.33
N ARG A 175 1.79 -2.21 -17.28
CA ARG A 175 0.80 -1.31 -16.68
C ARG A 175 -0.52 -1.30 -17.44
N VAL A 176 -0.47 -1.22 -18.77
CA VAL A 176 -1.69 -1.31 -19.61
C VAL A 176 -2.40 -2.63 -19.34
N ARG A 177 -1.68 -3.76 -19.33
CA ARG A 177 -2.27 -5.08 -19.04
C ARG A 177 -2.98 -5.13 -17.69
N SER A 178 -2.35 -4.60 -16.63
CA SER A 178 -2.96 -4.51 -15.28
C SER A 178 -4.21 -3.61 -15.25
N SER A 179 -4.31 -2.61 -16.12
CA SER A 179 -5.51 -1.79 -16.26
C SER A 179 -6.62 -2.48 -17.06
N THR A 180 -6.27 -3.25 -18.10
CA THR A 180 -7.24 -3.91 -19.01
C THR A 180 -7.83 -5.20 -18.45
N SER A 181 -7.17 -5.90 -17.52
CA SER A 181 -7.76 -7.05 -16.82
C SER A 181 -8.99 -6.67 -15.97
N ARG A 182 -9.29 -5.36 -15.82
CA ARG A 182 -10.49 -4.82 -15.17
C ARG A 182 -11.74 -4.82 -16.06
N VAL A 183 -11.61 -4.98 -17.38
CA VAL A 183 -12.74 -4.82 -18.33
C VAL A 183 -13.37 -6.16 -18.73
N ARG A 184 -12.72 -7.31 -18.48
CA ARG A 184 -13.23 -8.64 -18.90
C ARG A 184 -13.82 -9.47 -17.75
N GLY A 185 -14.61 -8.86 -16.87
CA GLY A 185 -15.15 -9.52 -15.66
C GLY A 185 -16.61 -9.24 -15.35
N SER A 186 -17.39 -8.73 -16.30
CA SER A 186 -18.83 -8.46 -16.11
C SER A 186 -19.64 -8.66 -17.40
N GLU A 187 -19.54 -9.84 -18.01
CA GLU A 187 -20.56 -10.35 -18.94
C GLU A 187 -20.65 -11.87 -18.78
N SER A 188 -21.56 -12.31 -17.90
CA SER A 188 -22.27 -13.59 -17.95
C SER A 188 -23.37 -13.59 -16.90
#